data_AF-A0A930DBS1-F1
#
_entry.id   AF-A0A930DBS1-F1
#
_cell.length_a   1.000
_cell.length_b   1.000
_cell.length_c   1.000
_cell.angle_alpha   90.00
_cell.angle_beta   90.00
_cell.angle_gamma   90.00
#
_symmetry.space_group_name_H-M   'P 1'
#
loop_
_entity.id
_entity.type
_entity.pdbx_description
1 polymer ?
#
loop_
_entity_poly.entity_id
_entity_poly.type
_entity_poly.pdbx_seq_one_letter_code
_entity_poly.pdbx_strand_id
1 'polypeptide(L)'
;MRIKIGGRVDASLGNATRQAISNIERGLSKFENRMKTIGKVVASVTAGLAGAATVMGSNFEAQMKTVQAISGSSEAQLDILSEKAKEMGIKTVFSATEAGKALEYMAMAGWKTADMTQGISGIMNLAAASGEDLAMVSDIVTDALTAFGLKASDSAHFSDVLAAASSNSNTNVAMLGESFKYVAPVAGALGYKVEDVATGLGLMANQGIKAGMSGRAMKNILSNMTKPTKEMAAAMQTLGVSLTDD
;
A
#
# COMPACT_ATOMS: atom_id res chain seq x y z
N MET A 1 55.11 -3.97 6.28
CA MET A 1 54.47 -5.31 6.36
C MET A 1 53.07 -5.19 5.77
N ARG A 2 52.85 -5.77 4.58
CA ARG A 2 51.59 -5.68 3.81
C ARG A 2 50.75 -6.93 4.08
N ILE A 3 49.49 -6.76 4.48
CA ILE A 3 48.54 -7.87 4.53
C ILE A 3 47.90 -8.00 3.14
N LYS A 4 48.20 -9.10 2.45
CA LYS A 4 47.51 -9.55 1.24
C LYS A 4 46.24 -10.28 1.66
N ILE A 5 45.08 -9.82 1.24
CA ILE A 5 43.87 -10.66 1.19
C ILE A 5 43.81 -11.24 -0.22
N GLY A 6 44.38 -12.43 -0.35
CA GLY A 6 44.20 -13.29 -1.51
C GLY A 6 42.95 -14.13 -1.31
N GLY A 7 41.90 -13.83 -2.06
CA GLY A 7 40.69 -14.63 -2.16
C GLY A 7 40.02 -14.27 -3.46
N ARG A 8 40.02 -15.21 -4.41
CA ARG A 8 39.48 -15.05 -5.76
C ARG A 8 38.02 -14.61 -5.63
N VAL A 9 37.69 -13.43 -6.14
CA VAL A 9 36.29 -13.08 -6.41
C VAL A 9 35.86 -14.03 -7.52
N ASP A 10 35.15 -15.07 -7.09
CA ASP A 10 34.68 -16.15 -7.93
C ASP A 10 33.84 -15.59 -9.09
N ALA A 11 34.10 -16.09 -10.28
CA ALA A 11 33.45 -15.71 -11.52
C ALA A 11 32.04 -16.32 -11.66
N SER A 12 31.36 -16.56 -10.53
CA SER A 12 30.04 -17.20 -10.45
C SER A 12 28.90 -16.23 -10.13
N LEU A 13 29.17 -14.94 -9.94
CA LEU A 13 28.12 -13.90 -9.96
C LEU A 13 27.80 -13.56 -11.42
N GLY A 14 26.95 -14.40 -12.01
CA GLY A 14 26.56 -14.37 -13.41
C GLY A 14 25.99 -13.03 -13.89
N ASN A 15 25.85 -12.92 -15.20
CA ASN A 15 25.40 -11.71 -15.90
C ASN A 15 24.14 -11.07 -15.30
N ALA A 16 23.25 -11.85 -14.66
CA ALA A 16 22.07 -11.36 -13.95
C ALA A 16 22.38 -10.44 -12.75
N THR A 17 23.42 -10.73 -11.96
CA THR A 17 23.83 -9.87 -10.82
C THR A 17 24.47 -8.58 -11.30
N ARG A 18 25.25 -8.64 -12.40
CA ARG A 18 25.79 -7.44 -13.06
C ARG A 18 24.72 -6.61 -13.74
N GLN A 19 23.69 -7.25 -14.31
CA GLN A 19 22.53 -6.56 -14.89
C GLN A 19 21.69 -5.89 -13.82
N ALA A 20 21.45 -6.57 -12.69
CA ALA A 20 20.74 -6.04 -11.53
C ALA A 20 21.48 -4.83 -10.93
N ILE A 21 22.81 -4.94 -10.71
CA ILE A 21 23.63 -3.83 -10.21
C ILE A 21 23.64 -2.66 -11.21
N SER A 22 23.77 -2.92 -12.52
CA SER A 22 23.73 -1.84 -13.53
C SER A 22 22.33 -1.22 -13.70
N ASN A 23 21.24 -1.97 -13.42
CA ASN A 23 19.88 -1.45 -13.41
C ASN A 23 19.63 -0.59 -12.16
N ILE A 24 20.21 -0.97 -11.02
CA ILE A 24 20.20 -0.19 -9.77
C ILE A 24 21.03 1.08 -9.93
N GLU A 25 22.22 1.02 -10.53
CA GLU A 25 23.04 2.21 -10.86
C GLU A 25 22.35 3.11 -11.89
N ARG A 26 21.63 2.54 -12.88
CA ARG A 26 20.79 3.31 -13.82
C ARG A 26 19.55 3.91 -13.14
N GLY A 27 18.97 3.23 -12.14
CA GLY A 27 17.86 3.75 -11.32
C GLY A 27 18.30 4.87 -10.39
N LEU A 28 19.44 4.70 -9.73
CA LEU A 28 20.07 5.68 -8.85
C LEU A 28 20.59 6.89 -9.62
N SER A 29 21.16 6.72 -10.81
CA SER A 29 21.57 7.87 -11.67
C SER A 29 20.37 8.59 -12.29
N LYS A 30 19.25 7.91 -12.59
CA LYS A 30 17.98 8.57 -12.94
C LYS A 30 17.39 9.33 -11.75
N PHE A 31 17.46 8.78 -10.55
CA PHE A 31 17.05 9.44 -9.32
C PHE A 31 17.94 10.64 -9.00
N GLU A 32 19.26 10.52 -9.11
CA GLU A 32 20.24 11.58 -8.92
C GLU A 32 20.10 12.68 -9.98
N ASN A 33 19.81 12.32 -11.24
CA ASN A 33 19.52 13.30 -12.29
C ASN A 33 18.16 13.98 -12.09
N ARG A 34 17.13 13.30 -11.57
CA ARG A 34 15.86 13.94 -11.17
C ARG A 34 16.05 14.87 -9.96
N MET A 35 16.85 14.47 -8.97
CA MET A 35 17.22 15.31 -7.82
C MET A 35 18.09 16.51 -8.22
N LYS A 36 19.04 16.35 -9.14
CA LYS A 36 19.83 17.46 -9.72
C LYS A 36 19.00 18.36 -10.64
N THR A 37 17.95 17.84 -11.28
CA THR A 37 17.01 18.64 -12.07
C THR A 37 16.12 19.47 -11.16
N ILE A 38 15.63 18.92 -10.05
CA ILE A 38 14.92 19.66 -8.99
C ILE A 38 15.86 20.71 -8.36
N GLY A 39 17.13 20.38 -8.14
CA GLY A 39 18.15 21.32 -7.62
C GLY A 39 18.58 22.43 -8.59
N LYS A 40 18.47 22.22 -9.91
CA LYS A 40 18.81 23.23 -10.93
C LYS A 40 17.64 24.12 -11.37
N VAL A 41 16.39 23.72 -11.12
CA VAL A 41 15.20 24.52 -11.46
C VAL A 41 15.00 25.74 -10.55
N VAL A 42 15.67 25.79 -9.39
CA VAL A 42 15.57 26.93 -8.45
C VAL A 42 16.32 28.18 -8.95
N ALA A 43 17.25 28.08 -9.91
CA ALA A 43 18.20 29.17 -10.19
C ALA A 43 17.95 29.99 -11.49
N SER A 44 17.02 29.65 -12.39
CA SER A 44 16.93 30.39 -13.67
C SER A 44 15.58 30.43 -14.39
N VAL A 45 14.45 30.55 -13.69
CA VAL A 45 13.15 30.58 -14.38
C VAL A 45 12.18 31.61 -13.81
N THR A 46 12.40 32.88 -14.14
CA THR A 46 11.59 33.99 -13.61
C THR A 46 10.34 34.32 -14.43
N ALA A 47 10.14 33.77 -15.64
CA ALA A 47 8.95 34.07 -16.46
C ALA A 47 8.06 32.85 -16.78
N GLY A 48 8.63 31.67 -17.09
CA GLY A 48 7.85 30.45 -17.38
C GLY A 48 7.29 29.72 -16.15
N LEU A 49 7.95 29.87 -14.99
CA LEU A 49 7.45 29.27 -13.74
C LEU A 49 6.22 29.99 -13.21
N ALA A 50 6.03 31.27 -13.49
CA ALA A 50 4.84 31.98 -13.01
C ALA A 50 3.56 31.32 -13.58
N GLY A 51 3.54 31.02 -14.88
CA GLY A 51 2.44 30.29 -15.52
C GLY A 51 2.29 28.85 -15.03
N ALA A 52 3.39 28.10 -14.94
CA ALA A 52 3.35 26.69 -14.50
C ALA A 52 2.98 26.54 -13.01
N ALA A 53 3.48 27.41 -12.14
CA ALA A 53 3.12 27.44 -10.73
C ALA A 53 1.66 27.86 -10.51
N THR A 54 1.16 28.82 -11.30
CA THR A 54 -0.26 29.21 -11.28
C THR A 54 -1.16 28.04 -11.68
N VAL A 55 -0.81 27.29 -12.74
CA VAL A 55 -1.58 26.12 -13.17
C VAL A 55 -1.52 24.98 -12.16
N MET A 56 -0.34 24.71 -11.57
CA MET A 56 -0.21 23.70 -10.51
C MET A 56 -1.01 24.07 -9.26
N GLY A 57 -0.96 25.34 -8.83
CA GLY A 57 -1.78 25.85 -7.72
C GLY A 57 -3.27 25.72 -8.00
N SER A 58 -3.71 26.14 -9.19
CA SER A 58 -5.11 26.01 -9.62
C SER A 58 -5.59 24.56 -9.67
N ASN A 59 -4.76 23.63 -10.16
CA ASN A 59 -5.10 22.20 -10.21
C ASN A 59 -5.20 21.60 -8.82
N PHE A 60 -4.31 21.99 -7.91
CA PHE A 60 -4.37 21.57 -6.51
C PHE A 60 -5.62 22.11 -5.81
N GLU A 61 -5.92 23.40 -5.95
CA GLU A 61 -7.13 24.01 -5.38
C GLU A 61 -8.40 23.35 -5.92
N ALA A 62 -8.47 23.08 -7.23
CA ALA A 62 -9.59 22.36 -7.84
C ALA A 62 -9.75 20.95 -7.24
N GLN A 63 -8.64 20.22 -7.10
CA GLN A 63 -8.64 18.90 -6.47
C GLN A 63 -9.14 18.97 -5.01
N MET A 64 -8.66 19.93 -4.23
CA MET A 64 -9.10 20.08 -2.84
C MET A 64 -10.57 20.50 -2.74
N LYS A 65 -11.10 21.29 -3.68
CA LYS A 65 -12.54 21.56 -3.76
C LYS A 65 -13.36 20.30 -4.02
N THR A 66 -12.87 19.36 -4.84
CA THR A 66 -13.51 18.04 -5.00
C THR A 66 -13.51 17.28 -3.67
N VAL A 67 -12.38 17.23 -2.96
CA VAL A 67 -12.30 16.61 -1.62
C VAL A 67 -13.29 17.25 -0.67
N GLN A 68 -13.42 18.59 -0.66
CA GLN A 68 -14.38 19.31 0.17
C GLN A 68 -15.81 18.91 -0.14
N ALA A 69 -16.17 18.88 -1.43
CA ALA A 69 -17.51 18.56 -1.89
C ALA A 69 -17.94 17.13 -1.51
N ILE A 70 -17.01 16.16 -1.60
CA ILE A 70 -17.27 14.75 -1.27
C ILE A 70 -17.30 14.54 0.24
N SER A 71 -16.32 15.09 0.96
CA SER A 71 -16.19 14.87 2.42
C SER A 71 -17.20 15.67 3.24
N GLY A 72 -17.72 16.78 2.70
CA GLY A 72 -18.52 17.75 3.43
C GLY A 72 -17.73 18.57 4.44
N SER A 73 -16.40 18.70 4.25
CA SER A 73 -15.52 19.39 5.19
C SER A 73 -15.76 20.91 5.21
N SER A 74 -15.68 21.52 6.39
CA SER A 74 -15.64 22.98 6.51
C SER A 74 -14.37 23.56 5.88
N GLU A 75 -14.32 24.89 5.68
CA GLU A 75 -13.11 25.56 5.18
C GLU A 75 -11.89 25.28 6.07
N ALA A 76 -12.04 25.39 7.39
CA ALA A 76 -10.96 25.09 8.34
C ALA A 76 -10.49 23.61 8.26
N GLN A 77 -11.42 22.68 8.02
CA GLN A 77 -11.07 21.28 7.81
C GLN A 77 -10.38 21.05 6.46
N LEU A 78 -10.79 21.79 5.43
CA LEU A 78 -10.16 21.73 4.11
C LEU A 78 -8.72 22.27 4.17
N ASP A 79 -8.45 23.31 4.95
CA ASP A 79 -7.11 23.83 5.16
C ASP A 79 -6.20 22.77 5.79
N ILE A 80 -6.69 22.04 6.80
CA ILE A 80 -5.96 20.92 7.41
C ILE A 80 -5.64 19.85 6.36
N LEU A 81 -6.63 19.45 5.55
CA LEU A 81 -6.44 18.46 4.49
C LEU A 81 -5.47 18.96 3.41
N SER A 82 -5.51 20.24 3.07
CA SER A 82 -4.64 20.86 2.07
C SER A 82 -3.20 20.90 2.55
N GLU A 83 -2.97 21.31 3.80
CA GLU A 83 -1.63 21.26 4.41
C GLU A 83 -1.13 19.83 4.51
N LYS A 84 -2.00 18.87 4.85
CA LYS A 84 -1.62 17.46 4.87
C LYS A 84 -1.22 16.96 3.47
N ALA A 85 -1.98 17.29 2.44
CA ALA A 85 -1.65 16.92 1.07
C ALA A 85 -0.31 17.52 0.61
N LYS A 86 -0.03 18.78 0.96
CA LYS A 86 1.28 19.42 0.70
C LYS A 86 2.41 18.71 1.45
N GLU A 87 2.21 18.43 2.74
CA GLU A 87 3.19 17.69 3.57
C GLU A 87 3.52 16.34 2.93
N MET A 88 2.49 15.60 2.51
CA MET A 88 2.67 14.31 1.84
C MET A 88 3.35 14.45 0.48
N GLY A 89 3.05 15.52 -0.27
CA GLY A 89 3.73 15.87 -1.52
C GLY A 89 5.22 16.17 -1.37
N ILE A 90 5.65 16.57 -0.17
CA ILE A 90 7.07 16.81 0.17
C ILE A 90 7.73 15.53 0.68
N LYS A 91 7.02 14.75 1.50
CA LYS A 91 7.57 13.57 2.20
C LYS A 91 7.59 12.30 1.36
N THR A 92 6.80 12.23 0.29
CA THR A 92 6.67 11.04 -0.54
C THR A 92 7.09 11.32 -1.99
N VAL A 93 7.01 10.29 -2.82
CA VAL A 93 7.32 10.40 -4.27
C VAL A 93 6.19 11.06 -5.07
N PHE A 94 5.03 11.26 -4.46
CA PHE A 94 3.83 11.81 -5.10
C PHE A 94 3.77 13.33 -4.96
N SER A 95 3.09 13.99 -5.88
CA SER A 95 2.78 15.42 -5.81
C SER A 95 1.67 15.73 -4.79
N ALA A 96 1.54 16.99 -4.39
CA ALA A 96 0.45 17.44 -3.53
C ALA A 96 -0.94 17.20 -4.17
N THR A 97 -1.06 17.35 -5.50
CA THR A 97 -2.30 17.05 -6.23
C THR A 97 -2.63 15.56 -6.20
N GLU A 98 -1.64 14.68 -6.32
CA GLU A 98 -1.85 13.22 -6.17
C GLU A 98 -2.21 12.84 -4.73
N ALA A 99 -1.62 13.48 -3.72
CA ALA A 99 -2.07 13.35 -2.34
C ALA A 99 -3.52 13.81 -2.17
N GLY A 100 -3.92 14.91 -2.83
CA GLY A 100 -5.31 15.36 -2.90
C GLY A 100 -6.26 14.34 -3.54
N LYS A 101 -5.80 13.54 -4.50
CA LYS A 101 -6.56 12.42 -5.08
C LYS A 101 -6.68 11.25 -4.10
N ALA A 102 -5.63 10.92 -3.35
CA ALA A 102 -5.74 9.93 -2.28
C ALA A 102 -6.80 10.36 -1.23
N LEU A 103 -6.79 11.63 -0.83
CA LEU A 103 -7.82 12.20 0.05
C LEU A 103 -9.22 12.10 -0.55
N GLU A 104 -9.37 12.27 -1.86
CA GLU A 104 -10.64 12.07 -2.56
C GLU A 104 -11.16 10.65 -2.40
N TYR A 105 -10.33 9.63 -2.64
CA TYR A 105 -10.71 8.23 -2.45
C TYR A 105 -11.08 7.91 -1.00
N MET A 106 -10.32 8.46 -0.05
CA MET A 106 -10.62 8.30 1.38
C MET A 106 -11.96 8.96 1.74
N ALA A 107 -12.24 10.15 1.22
CA ALA A 107 -13.53 10.81 1.39
C ALA A 107 -14.69 10.02 0.76
N MET A 108 -14.48 9.41 -0.41
CA MET A 108 -15.46 8.52 -1.06
C MET A 108 -15.71 7.25 -0.23
N ALA A 109 -14.69 6.74 0.46
CA ALA A 109 -14.81 5.66 1.44
C ALA A 109 -15.46 6.11 2.76
N GLY A 110 -15.90 7.36 2.85
CA GLY A 110 -16.63 7.92 3.99
C GLY A 110 -15.74 8.45 5.13
N TRP A 111 -14.42 8.44 4.97
CA TRP A 111 -13.50 8.91 6.01
C TRP A 111 -13.65 10.41 6.25
N LYS A 112 -13.54 10.81 7.52
CA LYS A 112 -13.59 12.23 7.91
C LYS A 112 -12.20 12.84 7.94
N THR A 113 -12.12 14.16 8.09
CA THR A 113 -10.86 14.92 8.09
C THR A 113 -9.79 14.33 9.01
N ALA A 114 -10.17 13.91 10.22
CA ALA A 114 -9.25 13.27 11.16
C ALA A 114 -8.72 11.93 10.63
N ASP A 115 -9.61 11.07 10.15
CA ASP A 115 -9.26 9.76 9.59
C ASP A 115 -8.35 9.90 8.36
N MET A 116 -8.72 10.79 7.44
CA MET A 116 -7.94 11.14 6.26
C MET A 116 -6.52 11.59 6.64
N THR A 117 -6.41 12.50 7.61
CA THR A 117 -5.12 13.02 8.05
C THR A 117 -4.24 11.95 8.69
N GLN A 118 -4.84 11.02 9.45
CA GLN A 118 -4.14 9.95 10.14
C GLN A 118 -3.71 8.82 9.19
N GLY A 119 -4.55 8.49 8.20
CA GLY A 119 -4.31 7.30 7.41
C GLY A 119 -3.64 7.51 6.05
N ILE A 120 -3.58 8.74 5.52
CA ILE A 120 -3.06 8.98 4.16
C ILE A 120 -1.61 8.55 4.00
N SER A 121 -0.79 8.65 5.05
CA SER A 121 0.61 8.24 4.99
C SER A 121 0.77 6.75 4.76
N GLY A 122 -0.06 5.90 5.38
CA GLY A 122 -0.02 4.45 5.16
C GLY A 122 -0.32 4.09 3.70
N ILE A 123 -1.34 4.72 3.12
CA ILE A 123 -1.75 4.50 1.72
C ILE A 123 -0.63 4.92 0.76
N MET A 124 -0.12 6.14 0.91
CA MET A 124 0.92 6.67 0.02
C MET A 124 2.24 5.92 0.17
N ASN A 125 2.61 5.51 1.39
CA ASN A 125 3.81 4.70 1.59
C ASN A 125 3.67 3.32 0.93
N LEU A 126 2.50 2.68 1.03
CA LEU A 126 2.26 1.40 0.36
C LEU A 126 2.34 1.54 -1.16
N ALA A 127 1.71 2.56 -1.74
CA ALA A 127 1.78 2.81 -3.17
C ALA A 127 3.21 3.08 -3.64
N ALA A 128 3.98 3.85 -2.88
CA ALA A 128 5.39 4.09 -3.17
C ALA A 128 6.24 2.81 -3.07
N ALA A 129 5.96 1.95 -2.09
CA ALA A 129 6.71 0.71 -1.85
C ALA A 129 6.36 -0.40 -2.86
N SER A 130 5.08 -0.51 -3.23
CA SER A 130 4.59 -1.53 -4.17
C SER A 130 4.76 -1.14 -5.63
N GLY A 131 4.82 0.17 -5.92
CA GLY A 131 4.79 0.70 -7.28
C GLY A 131 3.41 0.62 -7.94
N GLU A 132 2.37 0.27 -7.18
CA GLU A 132 0.99 0.22 -7.66
C GLU A 132 0.37 1.61 -7.75
N ASP A 133 -0.73 1.72 -8.50
CA ASP A 133 -1.46 2.96 -8.66
C ASP A 133 -2.07 3.44 -7.33
N LEU A 134 -1.94 4.75 -7.04
CA LEU A 134 -2.37 5.34 -5.79
C LEU A 134 -3.89 5.21 -5.57
N ALA A 135 -4.70 5.25 -6.62
CA ALA A 135 -6.14 5.03 -6.50
C ALA A 135 -6.46 3.60 -6.08
N MET A 136 -5.81 2.64 -6.73
CA MET A 136 -5.97 1.21 -6.40
C MET A 136 -5.57 0.93 -4.96
N VAL A 137 -4.42 1.45 -4.53
CA VAL A 137 -3.95 1.27 -3.15
C VAL A 137 -4.88 1.96 -2.15
N SER A 138 -5.41 3.14 -2.48
CA SER A 138 -6.39 3.83 -1.65
C SER A 138 -7.63 2.97 -1.42
N ASP A 139 -8.23 2.46 -2.50
CA ASP A 139 -9.41 1.58 -2.48
C ASP A 139 -9.17 0.32 -1.63
N ILE A 140 -8.04 -0.36 -1.85
CA ILE A 140 -7.67 -1.58 -1.11
C ILE A 140 -7.58 -1.31 0.40
N VAL A 141 -6.84 -0.26 0.79
CA VAL A 141 -6.61 0.03 2.21
C VAL A 141 -7.90 0.51 2.87
N THR A 142 -8.66 1.40 2.24
CA THR A 142 -9.90 1.92 2.84
C THR A 142 -10.97 0.84 3.01
N ASP A 143 -11.13 -0.04 2.01
CA ASP A 143 -12.09 -1.14 2.06
C ASP A 143 -11.71 -2.18 3.10
N ALA A 144 -10.44 -2.58 3.12
CA ALA A 144 -9.98 -3.62 4.03
C ALA A 144 -9.98 -3.16 5.49
N LEU A 145 -9.55 -1.93 5.79
CA LEU A 145 -9.65 -1.38 7.15
C LEU A 145 -11.10 -1.42 7.64
N THR A 146 -12.04 -0.95 6.80
CA THR A 146 -13.46 -0.96 7.12
C THR A 146 -13.98 -2.38 7.35
N ALA A 147 -13.62 -3.32 6.49
CA ALA A 147 -14.05 -4.72 6.60
C ALA A 147 -13.52 -5.45 7.85
N PHE A 148 -12.32 -5.10 8.31
CA PHE A 148 -11.74 -5.61 9.56
C PHE A 148 -12.15 -4.80 10.81
N GLY A 149 -12.92 -3.73 10.66
CA GLY A 149 -13.28 -2.85 11.78
C GLY A 149 -12.07 -2.09 12.36
N LEU A 150 -11.01 -1.90 11.57
CA LEU A 150 -9.81 -1.16 11.94
C LEU A 150 -10.03 0.34 11.77
N LYS A 151 -9.22 1.13 12.48
CA LYS A 151 -9.25 2.60 12.41
C LYS A 151 -8.36 3.08 11.28
N ALA A 152 -8.60 4.30 10.80
CA ALA A 152 -7.74 4.95 9.83
C ALA A 152 -6.28 5.10 10.31
N SER A 153 -6.07 5.25 11.62
CA SER A 153 -4.73 5.25 12.24
C SER A 153 -3.97 3.93 12.04
N ASP A 154 -4.66 2.83 11.75
CA ASP A 154 -4.08 1.51 11.54
C ASP A 154 -3.64 1.31 10.08
N SER A 155 -3.85 2.30 9.19
CA SER A 155 -3.53 2.17 7.76
C SER A 155 -2.05 1.91 7.52
N ALA A 156 -1.15 2.51 8.32
CA ALA A 156 0.28 2.29 8.20
C ALA A 156 0.65 0.83 8.51
N HIS A 157 0.09 0.29 9.59
CA HIS A 157 0.29 -1.11 9.97
C HIS A 157 -0.29 -2.07 8.93
N PHE A 158 -1.52 -1.83 8.48
CA PHE A 158 -2.14 -2.63 7.42
C PHE A 158 -1.30 -2.60 6.13
N SER A 159 -0.80 -1.43 5.76
CA SER A 159 0.09 -1.25 4.62
C SER A 159 1.38 -2.03 4.76
N ASP A 160 2.01 -2.01 5.94
CA ASP A 160 3.23 -2.77 6.22
C ASP A 160 2.98 -4.28 6.11
N VAL A 161 1.83 -4.77 6.59
CA VAL A 161 1.42 -6.18 6.46
C VAL A 161 1.26 -6.59 4.99
N LEU A 162 0.60 -5.77 4.17
CA LEU A 162 0.45 -6.04 2.74
C LEU A 162 1.78 -5.98 2.00
N ALA A 163 2.62 -4.99 2.29
CA ALA A 163 3.95 -4.85 1.70
C ALA A 163 4.84 -6.05 2.06
N ALA A 164 4.80 -6.49 3.33
CA ALA A 164 5.54 -7.66 3.80
C ALA A 164 5.04 -8.94 3.13
N ALA A 165 3.73 -9.17 3.07
CA ALA A 165 3.17 -10.35 2.38
C ALA A 165 3.52 -10.35 0.90
N SER A 166 3.42 -9.20 0.22
CA SER A 166 3.80 -9.02 -1.18
C SER A 166 5.30 -9.29 -1.41
N SER A 167 6.17 -8.89 -0.48
CA SER A 167 7.63 -9.04 -0.65
C SER A 167 8.11 -10.47 -0.35
N ASN A 168 7.35 -11.25 0.42
CA ASN A 168 7.75 -12.57 0.91
C ASN A 168 6.97 -13.74 0.28
N SER A 169 6.10 -13.48 -0.70
CA SER A 169 5.33 -14.52 -1.39
C SER A 169 5.11 -14.23 -2.86
N ASN A 170 4.64 -15.22 -3.63
CA ASN A 170 4.39 -15.12 -5.08
C ASN A 170 3.08 -14.37 -5.41
N THR A 171 2.93 -13.16 -4.84
CA THR A 171 1.79 -12.25 -4.98
C THR A 171 2.27 -10.80 -5.09
N ASN A 172 1.35 -9.86 -5.26
CA ASN A 172 1.61 -8.44 -5.11
C ASN A 172 0.46 -7.73 -4.37
N VAL A 173 0.59 -6.43 -4.13
CA VAL A 173 -0.43 -5.64 -3.41
C VAL A 173 -1.78 -5.64 -4.14
N ALA A 174 -1.80 -5.51 -5.47
CA ALA A 174 -3.04 -5.58 -6.25
C ALA A 174 -3.77 -6.92 -6.07
N MET A 175 -3.03 -8.03 -6.16
CA MET A 175 -3.56 -9.38 -6.01
C MET A 175 -3.99 -9.67 -4.57
N LEU A 176 -3.25 -9.18 -3.58
CA LEU A 176 -3.69 -9.23 -2.19
C LEU A 176 -5.00 -8.44 -2.03
N GLY A 177 -5.08 -7.22 -2.54
CA GLY A 177 -6.32 -6.42 -2.55
C GLY A 177 -7.52 -7.16 -3.13
N GLU A 178 -7.35 -7.82 -4.28
CA GLU A 178 -8.41 -8.64 -4.88
C GLU A 178 -8.82 -9.82 -3.97
N SER A 179 -7.87 -10.40 -3.25
CA SER A 179 -8.14 -11.46 -2.29
C SER A 179 -8.91 -10.93 -1.07
N PHE A 180 -8.44 -9.82 -0.51
CA PHE A 180 -9.03 -9.12 0.63
C PHE A 180 -10.47 -8.70 0.37
N LYS A 181 -10.81 -8.27 -0.86
CA LYS A 181 -12.20 -8.00 -1.27
C LYS A 181 -13.19 -9.13 -0.95
N TYR A 182 -12.73 -10.39 -1.00
CA TYR A 182 -13.58 -11.56 -0.71
C TYR A 182 -13.51 -12.04 0.72
N VAL A 183 -12.31 -12.05 1.32
CA VAL A 183 -12.09 -12.67 2.64
C VAL A 183 -12.24 -11.67 3.80
N ALA A 184 -11.91 -10.40 3.61
CA ALA A 184 -11.88 -9.40 4.68
C ALA A 184 -13.20 -9.27 5.46
N PRO A 185 -14.38 -9.22 4.81
CA PRO A 185 -15.64 -9.07 5.55
C PRO A 185 -15.94 -10.27 6.46
N VAL A 186 -15.55 -11.49 6.05
CA VAL A 186 -15.75 -12.70 6.83
C VAL A 186 -14.70 -12.81 7.93
N ALA A 187 -13.43 -12.58 7.60
CA ALA A 187 -12.35 -12.63 8.57
C ALA A 187 -12.52 -11.57 9.67
N GLY A 188 -12.85 -10.34 9.31
CA GLY A 188 -13.11 -9.25 10.24
C GLY A 188 -14.30 -9.54 11.15
N ALA A 189 -15.41 -10.05 10.61
CA ALA A 189 -16.57 -10.44 11.41
C ALA A 189 -16.27 -11.56 12.42
N LEU A 190 -15.28 -12.42 12.12
CA LEU A 190 -14.83 -13.50 12.99
C LEU A 190 -13.68 -13.09 13.91
N GLY A 191 -13.22 -11.84 13.86
CA GLY A 191 -12.16 -11.32 14.71
C GLY A 191 -10.75 -11.80 14.34
N TYR A 192 -10.54 -12.33 13.13
CA TYR A 192 -9.21 -12.67 12.65
C TYR A 192 -8.38 -11.41 12.44
N LYS A 193 -7.07 -11.53 12.73
CA LYS A 193 -6.12 -10.47 12.48
C LYS A 193 -5.77 -10.39 10.99
N VAL A 194 -5.44 -9.18 10.53
CA VAL A 194 -5.05 -8.97 9.13
C VAL A 194 -3.78 -9.74 8.77
N GLU A 195 -2.85 -9.87 9.72
CA GLU A 195 -1.56 -10.55 9.58
C GLU A 195 -1.76 -12.04 9.27
N ASP A 196 -2.68 -12.69 9.97
CA ASP A 196 -2.95 -14.12 9.81
C ASP A 196 -3.57 -14.38 8.43
N VAL A 197 -4.50 -13.51 8.02
CA VAL A 197 -5.15 -13.59 6.71
C VAL A 197 -4.14 -13.31 5.60
N ALA A 198 -3.33 -12.25 5.71
CA ALA A 198 -2.29 -11.91 4.74
C ALA A 198 -1.25 -13.04 4.61
N THR A 199 -0.83 -13.62 5.73
CA THR A 199 0.10 -14.77 5.76
C THR A 199 -0.51 -15.98 5.06
N GLY A 200 -1.76 -16.32 5.37
CA GLY A 200 -2.46 -17.43 4.73
C GLY A 200 -2.61 -17.23 3.22
N LEU A 201 -2.98 -16.02 2.78
CA LEU A 201 -3.04 -15.67 1.36
C LEU A 201 -1.68 -15.76 0.67
N GLY A 202 -0.60 -15.32 1.33
CA GLY A 202 0.77 -15.46 0.83
C GLY A 202 1.19 -16.92 0.67
N LEU A 203 0.84 -17.78 1.62
CA LEU A 203 1.10 -19.23 1.53
C LEU A 203 0.32 -19.87 0.36
N MET A 204 -0.94 -19.51 0.17
CA MET A 204 -1.72 -19.96 -0.98
C MET A 204 -1.10 -19.49 -2.31
N ALA A 205 -0.64 -18.25 -2.36
CA ALA A 205 0.00 -17.69 -3.54
C ALA A 205 1.30 -18.41 -3.90
N ASN A 206 2.09 -18.83 -2.91
CA ASN A 206 3.28 -19.67 -3.11
C ASN A 206 2.94 -21.04 -3.72
N GLN A 207 1.71 -21.52 -3.54
CA GLN A 207 1.18 -22.73 -4.18
C GLN A 207 0.44 -22.43 -5.50
N GLY A 208 0.53 -21.20 -6.01
CA GLY A 208 -0.09 -20.78 -7.27
C GLY A 208 -1.56 -20.37 -7.16
N ILE A 209 -2.18 -20.45 -5.97
CA ILE A 209 -3.55 -20.00 -5.72
C ILE A 209 -3.51 -18.58 -5.20
N LYS A 210 -3.81 -17.60 -6.04
CA LYS A 210 -3.58 -16.18 -5.76
C LYS A 210 -4.74 -15.31 -6.21
N ALA A 211 -4.73 -14.03 -5.84
CA ALA A 211 -5.76 -13.05 -6.19
C ALA A 211 -7.17 -13.52 -5.77
N GLY A 212 -8.21 -13.17 -6.52
CA GLY A 212 -9.59 -13.47 -6.16
C GLY A 212 -9.88 -14.95 -5.88
N MET A 213 -9.15 -15.88 -6.51
CA MET A 213 -9.26 -17.32 -6.22
C MET A 213 -8.86 -17.64 -4.79
N SER A 214 -7.74 -17.06 -4.31
CA SER A 214 -7.27 -17.26 -2.94
C SER A 214 -8.21 -16.62 -1.92
N GLY A 215 -8.72 -15.41 -2.20
CA GLY A 215 -9.70 -14.75 -1.34
C GLY A 215 -11.00 -15.55 -1.19
N ARG A 216 -11.55 -16.09 -2.29
CA ARG A 216 -12.76 -16.92 -2.26
C ARG A 216 -12.54 -18.25 -1.55
N ALA A 217 -11.41 -18.91 -1.80
CA ALA A 217 -11.07 -20.16 -1.14
C ALA A 217 -10.89 -19.95 0.37
N MET A 218 -10.15 -18.92 0.79
CA MET A 218 -9.99 -18.58 2.21
C MET A 218 -11.32 -18.22 2.86
N LYS A 219 -12.16 -17.39 2.21
CA LYS A 219 -13.52 -17.10 2.67
C LYS A 219 -14.31 -18.38 2.95
N ASN A 220 -14.31 -19.33 2.01
CA ASN A 220 -15.02 -20.60 2.15
C ASN A 220 -14.47 -21.45 3.29
N ILE A 221 -13.15 -21.48 3.46
CA ILE A 221 -12.49 -22.16 4.59
C ILE A 221 -12.98 -21.57 5.91
N LEU A 222 -12.90 -20.24 6.07
CA LEU A 222 -13.34 -19.55 7.28
C LEU A 222 -14.84 -19.79 7.56
N SER A 223 -15.70 -19.65 6.55
CA SER A 223 -17.14 -19.92 6.69
C SER A 223 -17.43 -21.36 7.10
N ASN A 224 -16.76 -22.35 6.50
CA ASN A 224 -16.95 -23.76 6.85
C ASN A 224 -16.42 -24.09 8.25
N MET A 225 -15.35 -23.43 8.67
CA MET A 225 -14.79 -23.57 10.01
C MET A 225 -15.74 -23.04 11.10
N THR A 226 -16.57 -22.03 10.82
CA THR A 226 -17.54 -21.56 11.83
C THR A 226 -18.70 -22.53 12.10
N LYS A 227 -19.02 -23.40 11.13
CA LYS A 227 -20.06 -24.44 11.23
C LYS A 227 -19.60 -25.69 10.48
N PRO A 228 -18.62 -26.44 11.02
CA PRO A 228 -18.05 -27.58 10.32
C PRO A 228 -19.11 -28.68 10.18
N THR A 229 -19.11 -29.36 9.03
CA THR A 229 -19.85 -30.63 8.92
C THR A 229 -19.19 -31.69 9.82
N LYS A 230 -19.90 -32.78 10.13
CA LYS A 230 -19.34 -33.87 10.95
C LYS A 230 -18.03 -34.43 10.39
N GLU A 231 -17.93 -34.52 9.07
CA GLU A 231 -16.73 -34.98 8.36
C GLU A 231 -15.58 -33.98 8.49
N MET A 232 -15.86 -32.67 8.39
CA MET A 232 -14.86 -31.62 8.59
C MET A 232 -14.35 -31.61 10.02
N ALA A 233 -15.23 -31.73 11.02
CA ALA A 233 -14.83 -31.79 12.43
C ALA A 233 -13.91 -32.99 12.73
N ALA A 234 -14.20 -34.16 12.16
CA ALA A 234 -13.35 -35.35 12.29
C ALA A 234 -11.97 -35.16 11.62
N ALA A 235 -11.93 -34.53 10.44
CA ALA A 235 -10.69 -34.20 9.76
C ALA A 235 -9.86 -33.17 10.54
N MET A 236 -10.49 -32.15 11.11
CA MET A 236 -9.84 -31.14 11.95
C MET A 236 -9.25 -31.76 13.22
N GLN A 237 -9.97 -32.67 13.88
CA GLN A 237 -9.46 -33.40 15.04
C GLN A 237 -8.25 -34.29 14.69
N THR A 238 -8.26 -34.91 13.50
CA THR A 238 -7.13 -35.71 13.00
C THR A 238 -5.91 -34.85 12.68
N LEU A 239 -6.12 -33.63 12.19
CA LEU A 239 -5.06 -32.67 11.87
C LEU A 239 -4.60 -31.86 13.09
N GLY A 240 -5.22 -32.04 14.25
CA GLY A 240 -4.91 -31.30 15.48
C GLY A 240 -5.30 -29.81 15.43
N VAL A 241 -6.27 -29.44 14.59
CA VAL A 241 -6.76 -28.06 14.46
C VAL A 241 -8.02 -27.89 15.30
N SER A 242 -7.96 -27.06 16.36
CA SER A 242 -9.13 -26.69 17.17
C SER A 242 -9.65 -25.29 16.81
N LEU A 243 -10.96 -25.09 16.95
CA LEU A 243 -11.66 -23.81 16.76
C LEU A 243 -12.01 -23.12 18.08
N THR A 244 -11.81 -23.83 19.19
CA THR A 244 -11.99 -23.35 20.55
C THR A 244 -10.70 -23.62 21.30
N ASP A 245 -10.10 -22.56 21.86
CA ASP A 245 -9.09 -22.73 22.90
C ASP A 245 -9.83 -23.20 24.15
N ASP A 246 -9.71 -24.49 24.46
CA ASP A 246 -9.91 -25.03 25.82
C ASP A 246 -8.54 -25.46 26.36
#